data_AF-A0A8G2G241-F1
#
_entry.id   AF-A0A8G2G241-F1
#
_cell.length_a   1.000
_cell.length_b   1.000
_cell.length_c   1.000
_cell.angle_alpha   90.00
_cell.angle_beta   90.00
_cell.angle_gamma   90.00
#
_symmetry.space_group_name_H-M   'P 1'
#
loop_
_entity.id
_entity.type
_entity.pdbx_description
1 polymer ?
#
loop_
_entity_poly.entity_id
_entity_poly.type
_entity_poly.pdbx_seq_one_letter_code
_entity_poly.pdbx_strand_id
1 'polypeptide(L)'
;MTNYLPYIFGISTLVAGIYIFLLSFGIYKPKSTENKESVIEKYGTLFKIISIIMILRGGYNLITANPDRYKISQNNYPVEWTSESRNILIEKCLKDSGQMAENYPFIMKEYSECTTDKIMSEYNQKEYLEMSNKSFEEQKNIIIPLLKDCLAEMNRKVDSVNLKNKNGR
;
A
#
# COMPACT_ATOMS: atom_id res chain seq x y z
N MET A 1 4.17 11.88 -0.72
CA MET A 1 2.93 12.09 0.06
C MET A 1 3.12 11.84 1.56
N THR A 2 3.96 10.89 1.97
CA THR A 2 4.21 10.54 3.39
C THR A 2 4.84 11.65 4.25
N ASN A 3 5.57 12.59 3.65
CA ASN A 3 6.22 13.69 4.36
C ASN A 3 5.26 14.63 5.12
N TYR A 4 3.99 14.71 4.70
CA TYR A 4 3.00 15.59 5.32
C TYR A 4 2.14 14.90 6.38
N LEU A 5 2.17 13.57 6.45
CA LEU A 5 1.35 12.80 7.39
C LEU A 5 1.61 13.16 8.87
N PRO A 6 2.86 13.34 9.34
CA PRO A 6 3.10 13.79 10.71
C PRO A 6 2.41 15.11 11.05
N TYR A 7 2.38 16.05 10.09
CA TYR A 7 1.77 17.36 10.27
C TYR A 7 0.24 17.29 10.23
N ILE A 8 -0.34 16.50 9.31
CA ILE A 8 -1.79 16.32 9.22
C ILE A 8 -2.33 15.71 10.52
N PHE A 9 -1.72 14.62 11.00
CA PHE A 9 -2.14 13.96 12.24
C PHE A 9 -1.79 14.79 13.48
N GLY A 10 -0.65 15.47 13.49
CA GLY A 10 -0.24 16.35 14.59
C GLY A 10 -1.17 17.55 14.76
N ILE A 11 -1.44 18.30 13.68
CA ILE A 11 -2.29 19.49 13.68
C ILE A 11 -3.73 19.12 14.05
N SER A 12 -4.30 18.09 13.42
CA SER A 12 -5.68 17.66 13.70
C SER A 12 -5.86 17.24 15.16
N THR A 13 -4.92 16.47 15.72
CA THR A 13 -4.94 16.05 17.13
C THR A 13 -4.79 17.24 18.07
N LEU A 14 -3.90 18.18 17.75
CA LEU A 14 -3.67 19.39 18.56
C LEU A 14 -4.90 20.29 18.59
N VAL A 15 -5.49 20.59 17.42
CA VAL A 15 -6.68 21.44 17.30
C VAL A 15 -7.88 20.80 18.01
N ALA A 16 -8.09 19.50 17.83
CA ALA A 16 -9.14 18.77 18.55
C ALA A 16 -8.92 18.80 20.07
N GLY A 17 -7.68 18.62 20.53
CA GLY A 17 -7.32 18.71 21.95
C GLY A 17 -7.60 20.10 22.54
N ILE A 18 -7.20 21.17 21.84
CA ILE A 18 -7.46 22.56 22.26
C ILE A 18 -8.97 22.82 22.32
N TYR A 19 -9.74 22.38 21.32
CA TYR A 19 -11.18 22.57 21.30
C TYR A 19 -11.87 21.88 22.50
N ILE A 20 -11.52 20.62 22.78
CA ILE A 20 -12.07 19.89 23.93
C ILE A 20 -11.62 20.54 25.24
N PHE A 21 -10.40 21.05 25.33
CA PHE A 21 -9.91 21.78 26.50
C PHE A 21 -10.77 23.03 26.77
N LEU A 22 -11.02 23.85 25.75
CA LEU A 22 -11.83 25.07 25.87
C LEU A 22 -13.26 24.78 26.33
N LEU A 23 -13.85 23.69 25.84
CA LEU A 23 -15.17 23.23 26.29
C LEU A 23 -15.15 22.70 27.72
N SER A 24 -14.19 21.83 28.06
CA SER A 24 -14.14 21.12 29.34
C SER A 24 -13.80 22.03 30.53
N PHE A 25 -13.06 23.11 30.28
CA PHE A 25 -12.77 24.14 31.28
C PHE A 25 -13.79 25.29 31.28
N GLY A 26 -14.84 25.21 30.45
CA GLY A 26 -15.91 26.21 30.40
C GLY A 26 -15.46 27.58 29.87
N ILE A 27 -14.29 27.66 29.23
CA ILE A 27 -13.75 28.88 28.61
C ILE A 27 -14.58 29.25 27.37
N TYR A 28 -15.08 28.24 26.67
CA TYR A 28 -15.94 28.40 25.50
C TYR A 28 -17.29 27.71 25.75
N LYS A 29 -18.38 28.47 25.59
CA LYS A 29 -19.76 27.96 25.68
C LYS A 29 -20.40 27.95 24.29
N PRO A 30 -20.68 26.78 23.69
CA PRO A 30 -21.30 26.71 22.38
C PRO A 30 -22.77 27.18 22.45
N LYS A 31 -23.23 27.85 21.40
CA LYS A 31 -24.46 28.66 21.42
C LYS A 31 -25.78 27.88 21.51
N SER A 32 -25.77 26.55 21.34
CA SER A 32 -26.97 25.70 21.44
C SER A 32 -26.58 24.22 21.34
N THR A 33 -26.63 23.45 22.44
CA THR A 33 -26.86 21.99 22.40
C THR A 33 -27.26 21.48 23.81
N GLU A 34 -28.56 21.38 24.12
CA GLU A 34 -29.07 20.86 25.42
C GLU A 34 -28.50 19.48 25.79
N ASN A 35 -28.17 18.64 24.80
CA ASN A 35 -27.60 17.30 25.03
C ASN A 35 -26.09 17.28 25.34
N LYS A 36 -25.34 18.38 25.13
CA LYS A 36 -23.88 18.37 25.39
C LYS A 36 -23.53 18.74 26.82
N GLU A 37 -24.36 19.54 27.48
CA GLU A 37 -24.13 19.94 28.87
C GLU A 37 -24.15 18.72 29.81
N SER A 38 -25.12 17.81 29.64
CA SER A 38 -25.25 16.60 30.46
C SER A 38 -24.07 15.62 30.33
N VAL A 39 -23.46 15.52 29.14
CA VAL A 39 -22.31 14.63 28.90
C VAL A 39 -21.01 15.23 29.46
N ILE A 40 -20.82 16.55 29.31
CA ILE A 40 -19.65 17.25 29.83
C ILE A 40 -19.67 17.28 31.37
N GLU A 41 -20.84 17.48 31.98
CA GLU A 41 -20.99 17.42 33.44
C GLU A 41 -20.72 16.01 33.99
N LYS A 42 -21.18 14.96 33.30
CA LYS A 42 -21.00 13.57 33.74
C LYS A 42 -19.54 13.07 33.64
N TYR A 43 -18.78 13.53 32.65
CA TYR A 43 -17.42 13.06 32.37
C TYR A 43 -16.34 14.15 32.42
N GLY A 44 -16.64 15.29 33.05
CA GLY A 44 -15.83 16.51 32.96
C GLY A 44 -14.36 16.32 33.31
N THR A 45 -14.03 15.57 34.36
CA THR A 45 -12.64 15.28 34.74
C THR A 45 -11.90 14.45 33.69
N LEU A 46 -12.58 13.46 33.10
CA LEU A 46 -12.00 12.59 32.06
C LEU A 46 -11.74 13.37 30.78
N PHE A 47 -12.66 14.24 30.36
CA PHE A 47 -12.46 15.11 29.19
C PHE A 47 -11.32 16.12 29.38
N LYS A 48 -11.16 16.68 30.59
CA LYS A 48 -10.01 17.54 30.93
C LYS A 48 -8.69 16.77 30.76
N ILE A 49 -8.59 15.56 31.31
CA ILE A 49 -7.39 14.73 31.19
C ILE A 49 -7.09 14.38 29.73
N ILE A 50 -8.11 13.92 28.98
CA ILE A 50 -7.97 13.57 27.56
C ILE A 50 -7.50 14.78 26.74
N SER A 51 -8.06 15.97 26.98
CA SER A 51 -7.69 17.18 26.25
C SER A 51 -6.22 17.53 26.43
N ILE A 52 -5.69 17.41 27.66
CA ILE A 52 -4.27 17.67 27.97
C ILE A 52 -3.39 16.64 27.27
N ILE A 53 -3.74 15.35 27.33
CA ILE A 53 -3.01 14.28 26.65
C ILE A 53 -2.99 14.51 25.14
N MET A 54 -4.11 14.90 24.53
CA MET A 54 -4.19 15.19 23.10
C MET A 54 -3.34 16.38 22.70
N ILE A 55 -3.34 17.46 23.49
CA ILE A 55 -2.50 18.64 23.24
C ILE A 55 -1.02 18.26 23.31
N LEU A 56 -0.60 17.57 24.38
CA LEU A 56 0.79 17.13 24.55
C LEU A 56 1.23 16.19 23.45
N ARG A 57 0.38 15.20 23.09
CA ARG A 57 0.68 14.23 22.02
C ARG A 57 0.69 14.88 20.64
N GLY A 58 -0.23 15.80 20.37
CA GLY A 58 -0.27 16.58 19.13
C GLY A 58 0.96 17.46 18.98
N GLY A 59 1.32 18.21 20.03
CA GLY A 59 2.52 19.03 20.07
C GLY A 59 3.80 18.20 19.93
N TYR A 60 3.92 17.10 20.66
CA TYR A 60 5.04 16.17 20.54
C TYR A 60 5.18 15.64 19.11
N ASN A 61 4.09 15.17 18.50
CA ASN A 61 4.09 14.69 17.11
C ASN A 61 4.56 15.76 16.09
N LEU A 62 4.29 17.05 16.35
CA LEU A 62 4.72 18.15 15.50
C LEU A 62 6.19 18.54 15.72
N ILE A 63 6.66 18.50 16.98
CA ILE A 63 8.06 18.79 17.32
C ILE A 63 8.98 17.66 16.84
N THR A 64 8.58 16.41 17.08
CA THR A 64 9.31 15.22 16.62
C THR A 64 8.70 14.68 15.32
N ALA A 65 8.44 15.58 14.36
CA ALA A 65 7.85 15.21 13.08
C ALA A 65 8.83 14.32 12.30
N ASN A 66 8.68 13.01 12.45
CA ASN A 66 9.43 12.02 11.70
C ASN A 66 8.52 11.41 10.62
N PRO A 67 8.72 11.70 9.33
CA PRO A 67 7.92 11.12 8.26
C PRO A 67 8.16 9.61 8.09
N ASP A 68 9.29 9.09 8.58
CA ASP A 68 9.64 7.68 8.46
C ASP A 68 8.76 6.78 9.33
N ARG A 69 8.12 7.31 10.38
CA ARG A 69 7.15 6.54 11.20
C ARG A 69 5.90 6.12 10.43
N TYR A 70 5.60 6.81 9.32
CA TYR A 70 4.47 6.53 8.44
C TYR A 70 4.91 5.85 7.13
N LYS A 71 6.21 5.67 6.93
CA LYS A 71 6.69 4.74 5.92
C LYS A 71 6.32 3.36 6.43
N ILE A 72 5.50 2.64 5.67
CA ILE A 72 5.34 1.20 5.86
C ILE A 72 6.73 0.63 5.61
N SER A 73 7.45 0.29 6.66
CA SER A 73 8.81 -0.20 6.53
C SER A 73 8.76 -1.49 5.73
N GLN A 74 9.44 -1.52 4.58
CA GLN A 74 9.71 -2.75 3.85
C GLN A 74 10.69 -3.68 4.61
N ASN A 75 11.05 -3.34 5.85
CA ASN A 75 11.97 -4.09 6.69
C ASN A 75 11.38 -5.39 7.28
N ASN A 76 10.07 -5.63 7.09
CA ASN A 76 9.40 -6.85 7.56
C ASN A 76 9.09 -7.84 6.42
N TYR A 77 9.54 -7.58 5.18
CA TYR A 77 9.46 -8.63 4.17
C TYR A 77 10.44 -9.73 4.56
N PRO A 78 9.99 -10.99 4.66
CA PRO A 78 10.91 -12.09 4.84
C PRO A 78 11.96 -12.01 3.71
N VAL A 79 13.24 -12.10 4.09
CA VAL A 79 14.35 -12.08 3.14
C VAL A 79 14.17 -13.19 2.08
N GLU A 80 13.52 -14.27 2.48
CA GLU A 80 13.27 -15.44 1.66
C GLU A 80 11.87 -15.43 1.05
N TRP A 81 11.82 -15.85 -0.21
CA TRP A 81 10.59 -16.14 -0.91
C TRP A 81 9.84 -17.29 -0.27
N THR A 82 8.52 -17.16 -0.19
CA THR A 82 7.63 -18.27 0.18
C THR A 82 6.82 -18.73 -1.02
N SER A 83 6.28 -19.95 -0.94
CA SER A 83 5.33 -20.46 -1.93
C SER A 83 4.07 -19.59 -2.03
N GLU A 84 3.69 -18.91 -0.94
CA GLU A 84 2.58 -17.96 -0.94
C GLU A 84 2.93 -16.70 -1.75
N SER A 85 4.13 -16.14 -1.56
CA SER A 85 4.61 -15.01 -2.36
C SER A 85 4.65 -15.35 -3.84
N ARG A 86 5.05 -16.59 -4.20
CA ARG A 86 4.99 -17.09 -5.58
C ARG A 86 3.58 -17.01 -6.15
N ASN A 87 2.59 -17.53 -5.43
CA ASN A 87 1.21 -17.56 -5.90
C ASN A 87 0.64 -16.14 -6.05
N ILE A 88 0.95 -15.23 -5.12
CA ILE A 88 0.54 -13.82 -5.21
C ILE A 88 1.09 -13.16 -6.47
N LEU A 89 2.37 -13.41 -6.80
CA LEU A 89 2.99 -12.86 -8.01
C LEU A 89 2.36 -13.42 -9.29
N ILE A 90 2.06 -14.73 -9.33
CA ILE A 90 1.39 -15.37 -10.46
C ILE A 90 -0.02 -14.79 -10.66
N GLU A 91 -0.81 -14.70 -9.59
CA GLU A 91 -2.16 -14.13 -9.64
C GLU A 91 -2.14 -12.67 -10.09
N LYS A 92 -1.18 -11.89 -9.59
CA LYS A 92 -0.99 -10.51 -10.00
C LYS A 92 -0.64 -10.42 -11.49
N CYS A 93 0.27 -11.25 -11.98
CA CYS A 93 0.66 -11.27 -13.39
C CYS A 93 -0.53 -11.64 -14.30
N LEU A 94 -1.33 -12.64 -13.91
CA LEU A 94 -2.56 -13.01 -14.62
C LEU A 94 -3.56 -11.86 -14.66
N LYS A 95 -3.78 -11.19 -13.53
CA LYS A 95 -4.69 -10.05 -13.44
C LYS A 95 -4.22 -8.87 -14.30
N ASP A 96 -2.94 -8.54 -14.24
CA ASP A 96 -2.36 -7.42 -14.99
C ASP A 96 -2.34 -7.70 -16.51
N SER A 97 -2.39 -8.97 -16.92
CA SER A 97 -2.45 -9.40 -18.33
C SER A 97 -3.82 -9.17 -18.99
N GLY A 98 -4.87 -8.92 -18.22
CA GLY A 98 -6.20 -8.55 -18.71
C GLY A 98 -6.76 -9.50 -19.77
N GLN A 99 -7.17 -8.97 -20.92
CA GLN A 99 -7.76 -9.75 -22.02
C GLN A 99 -6.88 -10.91 -22.51
N MET A 100 -5.56 -10.81 -22.37
CA MET A 100 -4.69 -11.89 -22.80
C MET A 100 -4.87 -13.13 -21.93
N ALA A 101 -5.09 -12.95 -20.62
CA ALA A 101 -5.39 -14.03 -19.69
C ALA A 101 -6.80 -14.61 -19.90
N GLU A 102 -7.75 -13.80 -20.38
CA GLU A 102 -9.09 -14.28 -20.75
C GLU A 102 -9.07 -15.11 -22.04
N ASN A 103 -8.34 -14.65 -23.06
CA ASN A 103 -8.28 -15.30 -24.38
C ASN A 103 -7.36 -16.53 -24.39
N TYR A 104 -6.30 -16.53 -23.58
CA TYR A 104 -5.28 -17.58 -23.52
C TYR A 104 -4.96 -17.99 -22.08
N PRO A 105 -5.95 -18.46 -21.29
CA PRO A 105 -5.80 -18.66 -19.84
C PRO A 105 -4.66 -19.63 -19.47
N PHE A 106 -4.51 -20.73 -20.21
CA PHE A 106 -3.44 -21.69 -19.98
C PHE A 106 -2.06 -21.13 -20.34
N ILE A 107 -1.95 -20.44 -21.48
CA ILE A 107 -0.67 -19.88 -21.94
C ILE A 107 -0.23 -18.76 -20.99
N MET A 108 -1.16 -17.91 -20.57
CA MET A 108 -0.85 -16.84 -19.63
C MET A 108 -0.53 -17.36 -18.24
N LYS A 109 -1.14 -18.46 -17.79
CA LYS A 109 -0.74 -19.11 -16.54
C LYS A 109 0.71 -19.60 -16.60
N GLU A 110 1.09 -20.31 -17.66
CA GLU A 110 2.46 -20.79 -17.85
C GLU A 110 3.46 -19.63 -17.96
N TYR A 111 3.09 -18.55 -18.66
CA TYR A 111 3.91 -17.35 -18.74
C TYR A 111 4.09 -16.69 -17.36
N SER A 112 2.99 -16.50 -16.61
CA SER A 112 3.03 -15.94 -15.25
C SER A 112 3.87 -16.78 -14.29
N GLU A 113 3.79 -18.11 -14.40
CA GLU A 113 4.62 -19.05 -13.63
C GLU A 113 6.10 -18.89 -14.01
N CYS A 114 6.44 -18.93 -15.31
CA CYS A 114 7.81 -18.79 -15.80
C CYS A 114 8.45 -17.47 -15.36
N THR A 115 7.72 -16.36 -15.51
CA THR A 115 8.20 -15.03 -15.15
C THR A 115 8.40 -14.87 -13.64
N THR A 116 7.45 -15.37 -12.85
CA THR A 116 7.55 -15.38 -11.40
C THR A 116 8.75 -16.19 -10.93
N ASP A 117 8.93 -17.40 -11.46
CA ASP A 117 10.04 -18.27 -11.08
C ASP A 117 11.40 -17.65 -11.41
N LYS A 118 11.53 -17.01 -12.59
CA LYS A 118 12.75 -16.30 -12.96
C LYS A 118 13.05 -15.11 -12.03
N ILE A 119 12.04 -14.30 -11.73
CA ILE A 119 12.19 -13.15 -10.81
C ILE A 119 12.62 -13.62 -9.43
N MET A 120 11.97 -14.66 -8.90
CA MET A 120 12.27 -15.19 -7.57
C MET A 120 13.63 -15.89 -7.49
N SER A 121 14.12 -16.42 -8.61
CA SER A 121 15.46 -17.03 -8.68
C SER A 121 16.60 -16.02 -8.75
N GLU A 122 16.35 -14.84 -9.33
CA GLU A 122 17.37 -13.81 -9.56
C GLU A 122 17.43 -12.80 -8.40
N TYR A 123 16.28 -12.45 -7.83
CA TYR A 123 16.18 -11.41 -6.82
C TYR A 123 15.57 -11.95 -5.53
N ASN A 124 16.02 -11.46 -4.39
CA ASN A 124 15.26 -11.62 -3.14
C ASN A 124 14.08 -10.63 -3.05
N GLN A 125 13.21 -10.79 -2.05
CA GLN A 125 12.02 -9.94 -1.92
C GLN A 125 12.35 -8.44 -1.83
N LYS A 126 13.42 -8.09 -1.12
CA LYS A 126 13.83 -6.69 -0.93
C LYS A 126 14.32 -6.08 -2.24
N GLU A 127 15.17 -6.80 -2.97
CA GLU A 127 15.67 -6.37 -4.28
C GLU A 127 14.53 -6.21 -5.30
N TYR A 128 13.58 -7.15 -5.31
CA TYR A 128 12.39 -7.05 -6.15
C TYR A 128 11.58 -5.79 -5.84
N LEU A 129 11.37 -5.47 -4.56
CA LEU A 129 10.65 -4.28 -4.15
C LEU A 129 11.39 -2.99 -4.49
N GLU A 130 12.71 -2.94 -4.26
CA GLU A 130 13.55 -1.82 -4.66
C GLU A 130 13.51 -1.59 -6.17
N MET A 131 13.55 -2.67 -6.97
CA MET A 131 13.39 -2.61 -8.42
C MET A 131 11.99 -2.12 -8.81
N SER A 132 10.93 -2.60 -8.15
CA SER A 132 9.55 -2.20 -8.45
C SER A 132 9.27 -0.71 -8.17
N ASN A 133 10.11 -0.06 -7.36
CA ASN A 133 10.05 1.37 -7.06
C ASN A 133 10.78 2.24 -8.11
N LYS A 134 11.51 1.64 -9.06
CA LYS A 134 12.19 2.37 -10.14
C LYS A 134 11.19 2.87 -11.19
N SER A 135 11.63 3.75 -12.09
CA SER A 135 10.80 4.16 -13.22
C SER A 135 10.50 2.99 -14.17
N PHE A 136 9.42 3.08 -14.94
CA PHE A 136 9.02 2.02 -15.87
C PHE A 136 10.13 1.67 -16.88
N GLU A 137 10.83 2.67 -17.42
CA GLU A 137 11.93 2.43 -18.37
C GLU A 137 13.11 1.71 -17.73
N GLU A 138 13.45 2.04 -16.47
CA GLU A 138 14.48 1.31 -15.73
C GLU A 138 14.04 -0.12 -15.45
N GLN A 139 12.80 -0.33 -15.00
CA GLN A 139 12.25 -1.67 -14.77
C GLN A 139 12.30 -2.50 -16.05
N LYS A 140 11.88 -1.93 -17.17
CA LYS A 140 11.87 -2.56 -18.49
C LYS A 140 13.26 -3.05 -18.90
N ASN A 141 14.28 -2.21 -18.74
CA ASN A 141 15.65 -2.55 -19.09
C ASN A 141 16.25 -3.68 -18.25
N ILE A 142 15.75 -3.86 -17.01
CA ILE A 142 16.18 -4.93 -16.11
C ILE A 142 15.39 -6.21 -16.35
N ILE A 143 14.06 -6.10 -16.43
CA ILE A 143 13.13 -7.23 -16.44
C ILE A 143 13.02 -7.89 -17.82
N ILE A 144 12.96 -7.12 -18.92
CA ILE A 144 12.77 -7.70 -20.26
C ILE A 144 13.86 -8.72 -20.62
N PRO A 145 15.17 -8.44 -20.39
CA PRO A 145 16.22 -9.43 -20.67
C PRO A 145 16.03 -10.72 -19.89
N LEU A 146 15.68 -10.64 -18.60
CA LEU A 146 15.44 -11.79 -17.74
C LEU A 146 14.29 -12.67 -18.27
N LEU A 147 13.21 -12.03 -18.73
CA LEU A 147 11.98 -12.68 -19.15
C LEU A 147 11.94 -13.07 -20.63
N LYS A 148 13.01 -12.81 -21.38
CA LYS A 148 13.07 -13.01 -22.84
C LYS A 148 12.59 -14.40 -23.29
N ASP A 149 13.01 -15.45 -22.58
CA ASP A 149 12.64 -16.83 -22.93
C ASP A 149 11.16 -17.11 -22.64
N CYS A 150 10.65 -16.63 -21.51
CA CYS A 150 9.23 -16.77 -21.16
C CYS A 150 8.35 -16.06 -22.20
N LEU A 151 8.76 -14.86 -22.64
CA LEU A 151 8.07 -14.09 -23.68
C LEU A 151 8.10 -14.82 -25.03
N ALA A 152 9.25 -15.36 -25.43
CA ALA A 152 9.39 -16.10 -26.69
C ALA A 152 8.49 -17.34 -26.70
N GLU A 153 8.46 -18.09 -25.60
CA GLU A 153 7.64 -19.29 -25.47
C GLU A 153 6.13 -18.97 -25.50
N MET A 154 5.71 -17.92 -24.78
CA MET A 154 4.34 -17.44 -24.80
C MET A 154 3.89 -17.07 -26.23
N ASN A 155 4.70 -16.25 -26.92
CA ASN A 155 4.39 -15.82 -28.29
C ASN A 155 4.27 -17.03 -29.23
N ARG A 156 5.21 -17.98 -29.15
CA ARG A 156 5.17 -19.22 -29.95
C ARG A 156 3.88 -20.00 -29.74
N LYS A 157 3.42 -20.15 -28.49
CA LYS A 157 2.18 -20.87 -28.16
C LYS A 157 0.95 -20.13 -28.67
N VAL A 158 0.89 -18.81 -28.50
CA VAL A 158 -0.21 -17.96 -29.01
C VAL A 158 -0.30 -18.05 -30.53
N ASP A 159 0.82 -17.93 -31.22
CA ASP A 159 0.87 -18.03 -32.69
C ASP A 159 0.41 -19.40 -33.18
N SER A 160 0.82 -20.48 -32.52
CA SER A 160 0.36 -21.83 -32.85
C SER A 160 -1.16 -21.99 -32.70
N VAL A 161 -1.75 -21.45 -31.63
CA VAL A 161 -3.22 -21.47 -31.42
C VAL A 161 -3.93 -20.66 -32.50
N ASN A 162 -3.41 -19.47 -32.82
CA ASN A 162 -4.00 -18.61 -33.85
C ASN A 162 -3.95 -19.23 -35.25
N LEU A 163 -2.85 -19.92 -35.59
CA LEU A 163 -2.72 -20.66 -36.86
C LEU A 163 -3.70 -21.83 -36.95
N LYS A 164 -3.88 -22.59 -35.86
CA LYS A 164 -4.88 -23.67 -35.81
C LYS A 164 -6.30 -23.16 -35.99
N ASN A 165 -6.65 -22.04 -35.34
CA ASN A 165 -7.97 -21.44 -35.45
C ASN A 165 -8.27 -20.87 -36.85
N LYS A 166 -7.23 -20.43 -37.59
CA LYS A 166 -7.37 -20.00 -38.99
C LYS A 166 -7.55 -21.16 -39.97
N ASN A 167 -6.92 -22.30 -39.72
CA ASN A 167 -6.96 -23.46 -40.62
C ASN A 167 -8.12 -24.43 -40.32
N GLY A 168 -8.83 -24.26 -39.20
CA GLY A 168 -9.99 -25.04 -38.80
C GLY A 168 -11.35 -24.36 -39.04
N ARG A 169 -11.36 -23.23 -39.74
CA ARG A 169 -12.54 -22.59 -40.34
C ARG A 169 -12.49 -22.76 -41.85
#